data_AF-A0A814FZP8-F1
#
_entry.id   AF-A0A814FZP8-F1
#
_cell.length_a   1.000
_cell.length_b   1.000
_cell.length_c   1.000
_cell.angle_alpha   90.00
_cell.angle_beta   90.00
_cell.angle_gamma   90.00
#
_symmetry.space_group_name_H-M   'P 1'
#
loop_
_entity.id
_entity.type
_entity.pdbx_description
1 polymer ?
#
loop_
_entity_poly.entity_id
_entity_poly.type
_entity_poly.pdbx_seq_one_letter_code
_entity_poly.pdbx_strand_id
1 'polypeptide(L)' 'MSGLMLNAFSANDVQRMSQYGIKFTNIIQRPTKAISDMTKDEIQLGAELLLQKVKFYKPKIVVNEMILLIPI' A
#
# COMPACT_ATOMS: atom_id res chain seq x y z
N MET A 1 -2.77 15.81 8.84
CA MET A 1 -3.47 14.64 8.25
C MET A 1 -4.17 15.11 6.99
N SER A 2 -3.91 14.48 5.85
CA SER A 2 -4.32 14.93 4.50
C SER A 2 -5.80 14.70 4.17
N GLY A 3 -6.69 14.60 5.16
CA GLY A 3 -8.14 14.42 4.94
C GLY A 3 -8.57 13.06 4.35
N LEU A 4 -7.64 12.13 4.12
CA LEU A 4 -7.93 10.79 3.60
C LEU A 4 -8.72 9.91 4.59
N MET A 5 -8.66 10.23 5.88
CA MET A 5 -9.39 9.54 6.94
C MET A 5 -9.96 10.55 7.92
N LEU A 6 -11.21 10.35 8.33
CA LEU A 6 -11.89 11.18 9.32
C LEU A 6 -11.32 10.99 10.74
N ASN A 7 -10.78 9.80 11.02
CA ASN A 7 -10.22 9.43 12.32
C ASN A 7 -8.79 8.91 12.17
N ALA A 8 -7.96 9.12 13.20
CA ALA A 8 -6.65 8.50 13.27
C ALA A 8 -6.78 6.98 13.46
N PHE A 9 -6.06 6.21 12.66
CA PHE A 9 -5.98 4.75 12.77
C PHE A 9 -4.61 4.34 13.32
N SER A 10 -4.59 3.32 14.18
CA SER A 10 -3.35 2.68 14.62
C SER A 10 -2.97 1.53 13.68
N ALA A 11 -1.74 1.02 13.78
CA ALA A 11 -1.32 -0.17 13.04
C ALA A 11 -2.20 -1.41 13.35
N ASN A 12 -2.83 -1.46 14.52
CA ASN A 12 -3.75 -2.54 14.90
C ASN A 12 -5.11 -2.42 14.21
N ASP A 13 -5.45 -1.24 13.68
CA ASP A 13 -6.73 -1.01 13.01
C ASP A 13 -6.68 -1.29 11.50
N VAL A 14 -5.55 -1.78 10.98
CA VAL A 14 -5.38 -2.09 9.54
C VAL A 14 -6.47 -3.03 9.02
N GLN A 15 -6.94 -3.99 9.83
CA GLN A 15 -8.08 -4.84 9.44
C GLN A 15 -9.40 -4.07 9.30
N ARG A 16 -9.63 -3.05 10.15
CA ARG A 16 -10.82 -2.20 10.08
C ARG A 16 -10.78 -1.26 8.88
N MET A 17 -9.60 -0.90 8.40
CA MET A 17 -9.43 -0.05 7.21
C MET A 17 -9.97 -0.69 5.94
N SER A 18 -10.06 -2.03 5.88
CA SER A 18 -10.74 -2.72 4.77
C SER A 18 -12.22 -2.34 4.66
N GLN A 19 -12.87 -1.91 5.74
CA GLN A 19 -14.27 -1.47 5.74
C GLN A 19 -14.46 -0.12 5.03
N TYR A 20 -13.43 0.72 5.07
CA TYR A 20 -13.39 2.01 4.36
C TYR A 20 -12.97 1.86 2.91
N GLY A 21 -12.81 0.61 2.46
CA GLY A 21 -12.19 0.36 1.20
C GLY A 21 -10.77 0.90 1.18
N ILE A 22 -9.93 0.53 2.12
CA ILE A 22 -8.52 0.87 2.10
C ILE A 22 -7.74 -0.39 2.42
N LYS A 23 -6.83 -0.77 1.52
CA LYS A 23 -5.95 -1.92 1.72
C LYS A 23 -4.51 -1.54 1.46
N PHE A 24 -3.64 -2.01 2.34
CA PHE A 24 -2.20 -1.77 2.31
C PHE A 24 -1.49 -2.93 1.61
N THR A 25 -0.46 -2.61 0.85
CA THR A 25 0.54 -3.58 0.42
C THR A 25 1.90 -2.89 0.37
N ASN A 26 2.93 -3.64 0.71
CA ASN A 26 4.32 -3.19 0.55
C ASN A 26 4.79 -3.48 -0.88
N ILE A 27 5.78 -2.70 -1.32
CA ILE A 27 6.53 -2.93 -2.57
C ILE A 27 7.44 -4.14 -2.40
N ILE A 28 8.06 -4.30 -1.23
CA ILE A 28 8.95 -5.40 -0.90
C ILE A 28 8.37 -6.29 0.21
N GLN A 29 8.63 -7.60 0.15
CA GLN A 29 8.12 -8.57 1.14
C GLN A 29 8.99 -8.66 2.39
N ARG A 30 10.28 -8.38 2.27
CA ARG A 30 11.24 -8.44 3.38
C ARG A 30 11.07 -7.22 4.29
N PRO A 31 11.16 -7.37 5.63
CA PRO A 31 11.21 -6.24 6.53
C PRO A 31 12.44 -5.36 6.27
N THR A 32 12.24 -4.05 6.17
CA THR A 32 13.29 -3.05 6.05
C THR A 32 13.12 -1.99 7.11
N LYS A 33 14.23 -1.44 7.64
CA LYS A 33 14.19 -0.36 8.63
C LYS A 33 14.06 1.00 7.94
N ALA A 34 14.66 1.13 6.74
CA ALA A 34 14.61 2.34 5.95
C ALA A 34 14.53 2.03 4.44
N ILE A 35 14.14 3.03 3.64
CA ILE A 35 14.13 2.96 2.17
C ILE A 35 15.54 2.70 1.61
N SER A 36 16.58 3.15 2.32
CA SER A 36 17.99 2.88 1.97
C SER A 36 18.37 1.39 2.01
N ASP A 37 17.59 0.57 2.71
CA ASP A 37 17.83 -0.88 2.80
C ASP A 37 17.27 -1.64 1.58
N MET A 38 16.64 -0.94 0.63
CA MET A 38 16.06 -1.52 -0.58
C MET A 38 17.04 -1.41 -1.74
N THR A 39 17.31 -2.55 -2.38
CA THR A 39 18.08 -2.58 -3.62
C THR A 39 17.21 -2.17 -4.82
N LYS A 40 17.86 -1.71 -5.91
CA LYS A 40 17.14 -1.39 -7.16
C LYS A 40 16.35 -2.58 -7.70
N ASP A 41 16.91 -3.78 -7.60
CA ASP A 41 16.29 -5.01 -8.07
C ASP A 41 15.03 -5.35 -7.26
N GLU A 42 15.07 -5.20 -5.93
CA GLU A 42 13.91 -5.38 -5.06
C GLU A 42 12.81 -4.37 -5.38
N ILE A 43 13.16 -3.11 -5.65
CA ILE A 43 12.20 -2.07 -6.02
C ILE A 43 11.56 -2.39 -7.38
N GLN A 44 12.36 -2.81 -8.37
CA GLN A 44 11.89 -3.13 -9.71
C GLN A 44 10.94 -4.33 -9.69
N LEU A 45 11.33 -5.42 -9.00
CA LEU A 45 10.48 -6.59 -8.82
C LEU A 45 9.21 -6.26 -8.04
N GLY A 46 9.34 -5.42 -6.99
CA GLY A 46 8.22 -4.93 -6.22
C GLY A 46 7.22 -4.15 -7.06
N ALA A 47 7.70 -3.28 -7.95
CA ALA A 47 6.88 -2.50 -8.88
C ALA A 47 6.13 -3.40 -9.89
N GLU A 48 6.75 -4.46 -10.39
CA GLU A 48 6.09 -5.43 -11.28
C GLU A 48 4.95 -6.17 -10.56
N LEU A 49 5.19 -6.65 -9.34
CA LEU A 49 4.15 -7.28 -8.52
C LEU A 49 3.04 -6.28 -8.17
N LEU A 50 3.41 -5.03 -7.89
CA LEU A 50 2.46 -3.96 -7.63
C LEU A 50 1.53 -3.76 -8.83
N LEU A 51 2.11 -3.70 -10.03
CA LEU A 51 1.36 -3.54 -11.28
C LEU A 51 0.38 -4.69 -11.50
N GLN A 52 0.77 -5.93 -11.19
CA GLN A 52 -0.13 -7.08 -11.25
C GLN A 52 -1.32 -6.93 -10.27
N LYS A 53 -1.05 -6.51 -9.03
CA LYS A 53 -2.10 -6.25 -8.04
C LYS A 53 -3.04 -5.13 -8.50
N VAL A 54 -2.51 -4.03 -9.03
CA VAL A 54 -3.31 -2.91 -9.54
C VAL A 54 -4.20 -3.37 -10.71
N LYS A 55 -3.67 -4.17 -11.64
CA LYS A 55 -4.47 -4.73 -12.74
C LYS A 55 -5.58 -5.67 -12.26
N PHE A 56 -5.31 -6.45 -11.21
CA PHE A 56 -6.27 -7.39 -10.63
C PHE A 56 -7.37 -6.67 -9.83
N TYR A 57 -6.99 -5.77 -8.91
CA TYR A 57 -7.93 -5.10 -8.01
C TYR A 57 -8.56 -3.82 -8.59
N LYS A 58 -8.00 -3.28 -9.67
CA LYS A 58 -8.46 -2.06 -10.36
C LYS A 58 -8.80 -0.90 -9.41
N PRO A 59 -7.88 -0.47 -8.52
CA PRO A 59 -8.15 0.65 -7.63
C PRO A 59 -8.30 1.95 -8.39
N LYS A 60 -9.02 2.89 -7.78
CA LYS A 60 -9.16 4.26 -8.30
C LYS A 60 -7.90 5.10 -8.09
N ILE A 61 -7.14 4.84 -7.03
CA ILE A 61 -5.97 5.61 -6.63
C ILE A 61 -4.87 4.66 -6.14
N VAL A 62 -3.62 4.97 -6.50
CA VAL A 62 -2.42 4.26 -6.03
C VAL A 62 -1.42 5.33 -5.57
N VAL A 63 -0.86 5.19 -4.37
CA VAL A 63 0.16 6.08 -3.82
C VAL A 63 1.45 5.31 -3.62
N ASN A 64 2.58 5.93 -3.98
CA ASN A 64 3.87 5.29 -4.21
C ASN A 64 4.52 4.64 -2.96
N GLU A 65 4.04 4.99 -1.76
CA GLU A 65 4.55 4.46 -0.47
C GLU A 65 3.54 3.52 0.21
N MET A 66 2.30 3.48 -0.30
CA MET A 66 1.18 2.86 0.39
C MET A 66 0.02 2.74 -0.59
N ILE A 67 -0.27 1.53 -1.08
CA ILE A 67 -1.49 1.37 -1.88
C ILE A 67 -2.70 1.68 -0.99
N LEU A 68 -3.63 2.43 -1.57
CA LEU A 68 -4.89 2.81 -0.95
C LEU A 68 -6.01 2.30 -1.89
N LEU A 69 -6.39 1.02 -1.75
CA LEU A 69 -7.41 0.41 -2.61
C LEU A 69 -8.82 0.86 -2.19
N ILE A 70 -9.41 1.89 -2.82
CA ILE A 70 -10.80 2.36 -2.64
C ILE A 70 -11.80 1.58 -3.52
N PRO A 71 -12.47 0.51 -3.03
CA PRO A 71 -13.71 -0.01 -3.58
C PRO A 71 -14.86 0.98 -3.41
N ILE A 72 -15.85 0.84 -4.30
CA ILE A 72 -17.15 1.52 -4.28
C ILE A 72 -17.96 0.99 -3.09
#